data_AF-A0A955U1B2-F1
#
_entry.id   AF-A0A955U1B2-F1
#
_cell.length_a   1.000
_cell.length_b   1.000
_cell.length_c   1.000
_cell.angle_alpha   90.00
_cell.angle_beta   90.00
_cell.angle_gamma   90.00
#
_symmetry.space_group_name_H-M   'P 1'
#
loop_
_entity.id
_entity.type
_entity.pdbx_description
1 polymer ?
#
loop_
_entity_poly.entity_id
_entity_poly.type
_entity_poly.pdbx_seq_one_letter_code
_entity_poly.pdbx_strand_id
1 'polypeptide(L)'
;MRCDEVLEALDLLASGGAPPPSTIEALSRLELVARAPVAAGAMGIATLRDDLRRVQLRRQEALERVVAGEAGAREDVSALDREERELRSAILELADLPAAAGSTPQLTFRGRDLQGELRTRVGRVGAEPLSVFLTAFEDFRKRLSDTAARAAGLLAKLSPENAAVDEIHLRAAALSLATARPTDALEGVVRDFGTALSAVRTAAPDDEARVQLAEAWASHPSGRVADLLELARLAATVVPHADDAVSASAIAWGEGGERERVLRSGVSLAKGWGPGELAPGVLLVAAEGEGRADRVPNLLPSLASVEPDASAARWAAVLLALSPAEPALALTRFQQVRGWLSRFGTDGLSAPAAMLVLLDADAPELLDDLRLASNAVRTHKLSLSALENLALGVKLLVEVGLGRLAVPVGGASVPLGLDAAAAMVALPLSRFPPRFTQAVATYHRATIHHRVVRHDWHHPVHTHRVYG
;
A
#
# COMPACT_ATOMS: atom_id res chain seq x y z
N MET A 1 14.71 21.10 -16.36
CA MET A 1 13.63 21.84 -15.69
C MET A 1 13.42 21.21 -14.33
N ARG A 2 13.14 22.04 -13.33
CA ARG A 2 12.80 21.58 -11.97
C ARG A 2 11.32 21.21 -11.89
N CYS A 3 10.94 20.41 -10.91
CA CYS A 3 9.57 19.92 -10.77
C CYS A 3 8.56 21.06 -10.51
N ASP A 4 8.94 22.06 -9.72
CA ASP A 4 8.12 23.25 -9.47
C ASP A 4 7.89 24.10 -10.73
N GLU A 5 8.95 24.36 -11.50
CA GLU A 5 8.89 25.06 -12.80
C GLU A 5 7.98 24.32 -13.80
N VAL A 6 8.07 23.00 -13.83
CA VAL A 6 7.23 22.16 -14.71
C VAL A 6 5.78 22.26 -14.25
N LEU A 7 5.51 22.08 -12.95
CA LEU A 7 4.13 22.15 -12.42
C LEU A 7 3.51 23.52 -12.67
N GLU A 8 4.23 24.61 -12.41
CA GLU A 8 3.77 25.98 -12.66
C GLU A 8 3.40 26.17 -14.14
N ALA A 9 4.24 25.69 -15.06
CA ALA A 9 3.97 25.78 -16.48
C ALA A 9 2.75 24.94 -16.92
N LEU A 10 2.56 23.75 -16.33
CA LEU A 10 1.40 22.90 -16.60
C LEU A 10 0.11 23.53 -16.02
N ASP A 11 0.16 24.13 -14.83
CA ASP A 11 -0.96 24.84 -14.20
C ASP A 11 -1.35 26.10 -14.99
N LEU A 12 -0.37 26.84 -15.51
CA LEU A 12 -0.61 27.99 -16.36
C LEU A 12 -1.30 27.58 -17.67
N LEU A 13 -0.88 26.48 -18.31
CA LEU A 13 -1.55 25.94 -19.50
C LEU A 13 -2.97 25.43 -19.20
N ALA A 14 -3.16 24.76 -18.06
CA ALA A 14 -4.47 24.26 -17.65
C ALA A 14 -5.49 25.39 -17.41
N SER A 15 -5.02 26.56 -16.98
CA SER A 15 -5.84 27.75 -16.75
C SER A 15 -6.00 28.65 -18.00
N GLY A 16 -5.48 28.23 -19.15
CA GLY A 16 -5.56 28.98 -20.41
C GLY A 16 -4.50 30.08 -20.58
N GLY A 17 -3.53 30.14 -19.67
CA GLY A 17 -2.35 31.00 -19.81
C GLY A 17 -1.30 30.43 -20.78
N ALA A 18 -0.27 31.22 -21.05
CA ALA A 18 0.82 30.85 -21.95
C ALA A 18 2.18 30.96 -21.23
N PRO A 19 2.87 29.84 -20.97
CA PRO A 19 4.25 29.85 -20.48
C PRO A 19 5.21 30.50 -21.50
N PRO A 20 6.45 30.85 -21.08
CA PRO A 20 7.47 31.30 -22.01
C PRO A 20 7.67 30.31 -23.18
N PRO A 21 7.95 30.79 -24.41
CA PRO A 21 8.13 29.91 -25.57
C PRO A 21 9.19 28.82 -25.39
N SER A 22 10.29 29.13 -24.71
CA SER A 22 11.35 28.17 -24.37
C SER A 22 10.85 27.06 -23.44
N THR A 23 9.97 27.39 -22.48
CA THR A 23 9.31 26.44 -21.59
C THR A 23 8.36 25.52 -22.37
N ILE A 24 7.56 26.08 -23.28
CA ILE A 24 6.67 25.29 -24.14
C ILE A 24 7.48 24.31 -25.00
N GLU A 25 8.58 24.77 -25.60
CA GLU A 25 9.46 23.91 -26.40
C GLU A 25 10.05 22.77 -25.56
N ALA A 26 10.52 23.06 -24.35
CA ALA A 26 11.03 22.04 -23.43
C ALA A 26 9.95 21.03 -23.03
N LEU A 27 8.74 21.49 -22.70
CA LEU A 27 7.60 20.61 -22.36
C LEU A 27 7.13 19.77 -23.56
N SER A 28 7.21 20.29 -24.78
CA SER A 28 6.91 19.54 -26.00
C SER A 28 7.96 18.46 -26.30
N ARG A 29 9.25 18.71 -26.05
CA ARG A 29 10.30 17.67 -26.15
C ARG A 29 10.10 16.53 -25.15
N LEU A 30 9.42 16.81 -24.04
CA LEU A 30 9.03 15.83 -23.02
C LEU A 30 7.64 15.21 -23.26
N GLU A 31 6.99 15.54 -24.39
CA GLU A 31 5.65 15.09 -24.77
C GLU A 31 4.54 15.46 -23.77
N LEU A 32 4.77 16.47 -22.92
CA LEU A 32 3.81 16.95 -21.92
C LEU A 32 2.82 17.95 -22.52
N VAL A 33 3.23 18.62 -23.59
CA VAL A 33 2.45 19.63 -24.30
C VAL A 33 2.49 19.33 -25.79
N ALA A 34 1.32 19.16 -26.38
CA ALA A 34 1.16 19.10 -27.82
C ALA A 34 0.52 20.40 -28.30
N ARG A 35 0.85 20.80 -29.53
CA ARG A 35 0.08 21.84 -30.21
C ARG A 35 -1.23 21.21 -30.66
N ALA A 36 -2.35 21.88 -30.43
CA ALA A 36 -3.66 21.31 -30.78
C ALA A 36 -3.74 20.99 -32.28
N PRO A 37 -4.33 19.84 -32.68
CA PRO A 37 -4.57 19.57 -34.09
C PRO A 37 -5.45 20.67 -34.68
N VAL A 38 -5.32 20.88 -36.00
CA VAL A 38 -6.14 21.84 -36.77
C VAL A 38 -7.62 21.65 -36.42
N ALA A 39 -8.42 22.72 -36.38
CA ALA A 39 -9.82 22.70 -35.92
C ALA A 39 -10.69 21.52 -36.42
N ALA A 40 -10.40 21.00 -37.62
CA ALA A 40 -11.02 19.80 -38.17
C ALA A 40 -10.74 18.51 -37.35
N GLY A 41 -9.51 18.31 -36.86
CA GLY A 41 -9.14 17.19 -35.99
C GLY A 41 -9.73 17.31 -34.57
N ALA A 42 -9.85 18.53 -34.04
CA ALA A 42 -10.48 18.78 -32.74
C ALA A 42 -11.97 18.39 -32.73
N MET A 43 -12.69 18.69 -33.81
CA MET A 43 -14.09 18.29 -33.98
C MET A 43 -14.23 16.76 -34.12
N GLY A 44 -13.32 16.09 -34.83
CA GLY A 44 -13.28 14.64 -34.92
C GLY A 44 -13.04 13.95 -33.57
N ILE A 45 -12.09 14.47 -32.77
CA ILE A 45 -11.80 13.95 -31.42
C ILE A 45 -13.00 14.11 -30.48
N ALA A 46 -13.72 15.24 -30.56
CA ALA A 46 -14.90 15.48 -29.73
C ALA A 46 -16.00 14.43 -30.00
N THR A 47 -16.29 14.17 -31.27
CA THR A 47 -17.25 13.12 -31.69
C THR A 47 -16.84 11.74 -31.17
N LEU A 48 -15.57 11.35 -31.37
CA LEU A 48 -15.08 10.04 -30.92
C LEU A 48 -15.11 9.88 -29.39
N ARG A 49 -14.92 10.97 -28.63
CA ARG A 49 -15.05 10.94 -27.16
C ARG A 49 -16.48 10.73 -26.70
N ASP A 50 -17.46 11.30 -27.40
CA ASP A 50 -18.87 11.05 -27.12
C ASP A 50 -19.28 9.62 -27.51
N ASP A 51 -18.73 9.08 -28.60
CA ASP A 51 -18.87 7.66 -28.95
C ASP A 51 -18.27 6.75 -27.86
N LEU A 52 -17.08 7.09 -27.37
CA LEU A 52 -16.39 6.34 -26.32
C LEU A 52 -17.22 6.31 -25.02
N ARG A 53 -17.81 7.44 -24.62
CA ARG A 53 -18.72 7.50 -23.46
C ARG A 53 -19.94 6.60 -23.65
N ARG A 54 -20.54 6.60 -24.84
CA ARG A 54 -21.68 5.74 -25.17
C ARG A 54 -21.33 4.25 -25.11
N VAL A 55 -20.14 3.86 -25.58
CA VAL A 55 -19.62 2.49 -25.44
C VAL A 55 -19.44 2.11 -23.97
N GLN A 56 -18.83 2.99 -23.17
CA GLN A 56 -18.58 2.74 -21.75
C GLN A 56 -19.89 2.55 -20.96
N LEU A 57 -20.94 3.32 -21.29
CA LEU A 57 -22.25 3.17 -20.67
C LEU A 57 -22.89 1.82 -21.01
N ARG A 58 -22.92 1.46 -22.30
CA ARG A 58 -23.43 0.15 -22.77
C ARG A 58 -22.63 -1.02 -22.18
N ARG A 59 -21.33 -0.84 -21.98
CA ARG A 59 -20.45 -1.85 -21.35
C ARG A 59 -20.80 -2.05 -19.89
N GLN A 60 -21.12 -0.99 -19.16
CA GLN A 60 -21.57 -1.08 -17.78
C GLN A 60 -22.91 -1.84 -17.68
N GLU A 61 -23.88 -1.51 -18.54
CA GLU A 61 -25.15 -2.24 -18.62
C GLU A 61 -24.96 -3.72 -18.98
N ALA A 62 -24.02 -4.04 -19.90
CA ALA A 62 -23.69 -5.41 -20.23
C ALA A 62 -23.04 -6.17 -19.06
N LEU A 63 -22.21 -5.51 -18.25
CA LEU A 63 -21.64 -6.11 -17.03
C LEU A 63 -22.72 -6.42 -15.99
N GLU A 64 -23.72 -5.56 -15.84
CA GLU A 64 -24.88 -5.83 -14.97
C GLU A 64 -25.66 -7.06 -15.44
N ARG A 65 -25.85 -7.22 -16.75
CA ARG A 65 -26.45 -8.43 -17.35
C ARG A 65 -25.61 -9.70 -17.14
N VAL A 66 -24.27 -9.59 -17.15
CA VAL A 66 -23.37 -10.71 -16.80
C VAL A 66 -23.58 -11.14 -15.35
N VAL A 67 -23.72 -10.19 -14.42
CA VAL A 67 -24.00 -10.49 -13.00
C VAL A 67 -25.37 -11.15 -12.84
N ALA A 68 -26.37 -10.73 -13.63
CA ALA A 68 -27.69 -11.34 -13.66
C ALA A 68 -27.72 -12.73 -14.32
N GLY A 69 -26.61 -13.19 -14.91
CA GLY A 69 -26.51 -14.52 -15.53
C GLY A 69 -27.15 -14.62 -16.92
N GLU A 70 -27.34 -13.50 -17.62
CA GLU A 70 -27.95 -13.50 -18.95
C GLU A 70 -27.03 -14.14 -19.99
N ALA A 71 -27.61 -15.01 -20.83
CA ALA A 71 -26.90 -15.65 -21.93
C ALA A 71 -26.48 -14.61 -22.98
N GLY A 72 -25.23 -14.68 -23.46
CA GLY A 72 -24.68 -13.75 -24.45
C GLY A 72 -24.07 -12.46 -23.86
N ALA A 73 -24.35 -12.11 -22.60
CA ALA A 73 -23.85 -10.85 -22.00
C ALA A 73 -22.30 -10.78 -21.95
N ARG A 74 -21.61 -11.91 -21.84
CA ARG A 74 -20.13 -11.97 -21.89
C ARG A 74 -19.57 -11.69 -23.28
N GLU A 75 -20.26 -12.12 -24.32
CA GLU A 75 -19.88 -11.85 -25.71
C GLU A 75 -20.10 -10.36 -26.03
N ASP A 76 -21.20 -9.78 -25.53
CA ASP A 76 -21.48 -8.34 -25.60
C ASP A 76 -20.36 -7.51 -24.95
N VAL A 77 -19.93 -7.86 -23.73
CA VAL A 77 -18.81 -7.18 -23.05
C VAL A 77 -17.53 -7.27 -23.87
N SER A 78 -17.23 -8.45 -24.44
CA SER A 78 -16.03 -8.67 -25.25
C SER A 78 -16.06 -7.88 -26.57
N ALA A 79 -17.25 -7.67 -27.16
CA ALA A 79 -17.44 -6.82 -28.33
C ALA A 79 -17.25 -5.33 -27.98
N LEU A 80 -17.85 -4.88 -26.88
CA LEU A 80 -17.72 -3.50 -26.41
C LEU A 80 -16.28 -3.16 -25.98
N ASP A 81 -15.54 -4.12 -25.40
CA ASP A 81 -14.11 -3.96 -25.10
C ASP A 81 -13.24 -3.82 -26.36
N ARG A 82 -13.67 -4.36 -27.51
CA ARG A 82 -12.99 -4.14 -28.81
C ARG A 82 -13.31 -2.76 -29.37
N GLU A 83 -14.59 -2.39 -29.40
CA GLU A 83 -15.06 -1.08 -29.85
C GLU A 83 -14.43 0.05 -29.02
N GLU A 84 -14.32 -0.12 -27.70
CA GLU A 84 -13.64 0.84 -26.81
C GLU A 84 -12.16 1.01 -27.17
N ARG A 85 -11.46 -0.08 -27.49
CA ARG A 85 -10.06 -0.04 -27.92
C ARG A 85 -9.90 0.66 -29.26
N GLU A 86 -10.76 0.35 -30.24
CA GLU A 86 -10.74 0.98 -31.56
C GLU A 86 -10.98 2.49 -31.47
N LEU A 87 -11.96 2.93 -30.67
CA LEU A 87 -12.22 4.35 -30.45
C LEU A 87 -11.06 5.06 -29.75
N ARG A 88 -10.44 4.42 -28.75
CA ARG A 88 -9.23 4.96 -28.11
C ARG A 88 -8.07 5.10 -29.09
N SER A 89 -7.84 4.10 -29.95
CA SER A 89 -6.83 4.17 -31.00
C SER A 89 -7.12 5.29 -32.01
N ALA A 90 -8.36 5.42 -32.49
CA ALA A 90 -8.73 6.49 -33.41
C ALA A 90 -8.59 7.90 -32.80
N ILE A 91 -8.89 8.06 -31.50
CA ILE A 91 -8.65 9.31 -30.77
C ILE A 91 -7.16 9.63 -30.72
N LEU A 92 -6.32 8.63 -30.48
CA LEU A 92 -4.86 8.80 -30.42
C LEU A 92 -4.30 9.15 -31.81
N GLU A 93 -4.73 8.45 -32.87
CA GLU A 93 -4.30 8.73 -34.25
C GLU A 93 -4.66 10.16 -34.71
N LEU A 94 -5.86 10.63 -34.38
CA LEU A 94 -6.25 12.02 -34.67
C LEU A 94 -5.53 13.05 -33.80
N ALA A 95 -5.14 12.67 -32.58
CA ALA A 95 -4.32 13.52 -31.71
C ALA A 95 -2.86 13.62 -32.20
N ASP A 96 -2.37 12.63 -32.94
CA ASP A 96 -1.03 12.59 -33.52
C ASP A 96 -0.89 13.36 -34.84
N LEU A 97 -2.00 13.88 -35.42
CA LEU A 97 -1.94 14.71 -36.62
C LEU A 97 -1.12 16.00 -36.38
N PRO A 98 -0.19 16.37 -37.27
CA PRO A 98 0.67 17.52 -37.09
C PRO A 98 -0.14 18.81 -36.98
N ALA A 99 0.04 19.51 -35.87
CA ALA A 99 -0.64 20.76 -35.58
C ALA A 99 -0.27 21.88 -36.57
N ALA A 100 -1.22 22.72 -36.95
CA ALA A 100 -0.95 23.90 -37.75
C ALA A 100 -0.05 24.88 -36.98
N ALA A 101 0.83 25.59 -37.71
CA ALA A 101 1.59 26.71 -37.16
C ALA A 101 0.61 27.77 -36.59
N GLY A 102 0.77 28.12 -35.32
CA GLY A 102 -0.10 29.09 -34.62
C GLY A 102 -1.18 28.48 -33.71
N SER A 103 -1.26 27.16 -33.59
CA SER A 103 -2.18 26.47 -32.65
C SER A 103 -1.76 26.68 -31.19
N THR A 104 -2.77 26.85 -30.33
CA THR A 104 -2.58 27.00 -28.88
C THR A 104 -1.98 25.70 -28.30
N PRO A 105 -0.93 25.78 -27.48
CA PRO A 105 -0.41 24.61 -26.77
C PRO A 105 -1.48 24.06 -25.82
N GLN A 106 -1.63 22.73 -25.80
CA GLN A 106 -2.53 22.02 -24.91
C GLN A 106 -1.79 20.90 -24.17
N LEU A 107 -2.18 20.67 -22.93
CA LEU A 107 -1.69 19.54 -22.15
C LEU A 107 -2.06 18.21 -22.82
N THR A 108 -1.06 17.36 -23.03
CA THR A 108 -1.28 15.96 -23.42
C THR A 108 -1.88 15.17 -22.26
N PHE A 109 -2.30 13.93 -22.52
CA PHE A 109 -2.69 13.02 -21.44
C PHE A 109 -1.55 12.84 -20.43
N ARG A 110 -0.32 12.58 -20.93
CA ARG A 110 0.90 12.49 -20.12
C ARG A 110 1.16 13.76 -19.31
N GLY A 111 0.95 14.93 -19.91
CA GLY A 111 1.07 16.22 -19.22
C GLY A 111 0.09 16.37 -18.05
N ARG A 112 -1.17 15.95 -18.22
CA ARG A 112 -2.18 16.01 -17.15
C ARG A 112 -1.91 14.98 -16.04
N ASP A 113 -1.50 13.78 -16.42
CA ASP A 113 -1.15 12.73 -15.47
C ASP A 113 0.04 13.19 -14.61
N LEU A 114 1.12 13.67 -15.25
CA LEU A 114 2.29 14.19 -14.55
C LEU A 114 1.95 15.42 -13.70
N GLN A 115 1.08 16.31 -14.17
CA GLN A 115 0.59 17.45 -13.40
C GLN A 115 -0.10 16.98 -12.10
N GLY A 116 -0.95 15.94 -12.18
CA GLY A 116 -1.57 15.34 -11.01
C GLY A 116 -0.56 14.73 -10.04
N GLU A 117 0.40 13.98 -10.56
CA GLU A 117 1.46 13.31 -9.79
C GLU A 117 2.41 14.31 -9.10
N LEU A 118 2.78 15.40 -9.80
CA LEU A 118 3.62 16.47 -9.25
C LEU A 118 2.87 17.30 -8.22
N ARG A 119 1.60 17.64 -8.44
CA ARG A 119 0.83 18.51 -7.54
C ARG A 119 0.75 17.95 -6.12
N THR A 120 0.65 16.63 -5.96
CA THR A 120 0.61 16.00 -4.64
C THR A 120 1.98 15.93 -3.96
N ARG A 121 3.09 16.11 -4.71
CA ARG A 121 4.46 15.87 -4.24
C ARG A 121 5.35 17.12 -4.28
N VAL A 122 4.89 18.22 -4.87
CA VAL A 122 5.73 19.40 -5.15
C VAL A 122 6.32 20.03 -3.90
N GLY A 123 5.63 19.95 -2.75
CA GLY A 123 6.18 20.43 -1.48
C GLY A 123 7.50 19.75 -1.08
N ARG A 124 7.71 18.52 -1.54
CA ARG A 124 8.91 17.71 -1.27
C ARG A 124 9.89 17.70 -2.43
N VAL A 125 9.40 17.53 -3.66
CA VAL A 125 10.26 17.34 -4.84
C VAL A 125 10.39 18.58 -5.72
N GLY A 126 9.76 19.71 -5.36
CA GLY A 126 9.70 20.90 -6.22
C GLY A 126 11.08 21.36 -6.71
N ALA A 127 12.06 21.34 -5.81
CA ALA A 127 13.43 21.72 -6.09
C ALA A 127 14.20 20.76 -7.02
N GLU A 128 13.70 19.54 -7.23
CA GLU A 128 14.41 18.46 -7.92
C GLU A 128 14.29 18.56 -9.44
N PRO A 129 15.30 18.10 -10.21
CA PRO A 129 15.17 17.94 -11.65
C PRO A 129 14.04 16.96 -11.99
N LEU A 130 13.21 17.30 -12.99
CA LEU A 130 12.09 16.43 -13.40
C LEU A 130 12.54 15.01 -13.77
N SER A 131 13.69 14.85 -14.43
CA SER A 131 14.22 13.54 -14.81
C SER A 131 14.49 12.65 -13.60
N VAL A 132 15.01 13.24 -12.51
CA VAL A 132 15.28 12.55 -11.25
C VAL A 132 13.97 12.06 -10.62
N PHE A 133 12.96 12.93 -10.57
CA PHE A 133 11.64 12.58 -10.07
C PHE A 133 11.02 11.43 -10.88
N LEU A 134 11.00 11.53 -12.21
CA LEU A 134 10.40 10.53 -13.09
C LEU A 134 11.04 9.15 -12.91
N THR A 135 12.37 9.07 -12.90
CA THR A 135 13.08 7.79 -12.65
C THR A 135 12.74 7.21 -11.28
N ALA A 136 12.79 8.02 -10.22
CA ALA A 136 12.51 7.54 -8.88
C ALA A 136 11.05 7.09 -8.69
N PHE A 137 10.12 7.77 -9.37
CA PHE A 137 8.69 7.47 -9.34
C PHE A 137 8.34 6.22 -10.16
N GLU A 138 8.95 6.05 -11.33
CA GLU A 138 8.84 4.81 -12.12
C GLU A 138 9.40 3.61 -11.34
N ASP A 139 10.56 3.76 -10.70
CA ASP A 139 11.12 2.70 -9.86
C ASP A 139 10.21 2.36 -8.67
N PHE A 140 9.54 3.35 -8.09
CA PHE A 140 8.56 3.13 -7.03
C PHE A 140 7.35 2.33 -7.53
N ARG A 141 6.75 2.73 -8.66
CA ARG A 141 5.65 1.99 -9.29
C ARG A 141 6.05 0.57 -9.67
N LYS A 142 7.26 0.40 -10.21
CA LYS A 142 7.81 -0.90 -10.56
C LYS A 142 7.95 -1.79 -9.33
N ARG A 143 8.48 -1.27 -8.21
CA ARG A 143 8.57 -2.04 -6.95
C ARG A 143 7.21 -2.48 -6.42
N LEU A 144 6.22 -1.60 -6.39
CA LEU A 144 4.85 -1.97 -5.99
C LEU A 144 4.32 -3.12 -6.85
N SER A 145 4.50 -3.01 -8.17
CA SER A 145 4.06 -4.04 -9.12
C SER A 145 4.84 -5.35 -8.97
N ASP A 146 6.17 -5.30 -8.87
CA ASP A 146 7.02 -6.49 -8.76
C ASP A 146 6.73 -7.26 -7.46
N THR A 147 6.58 -6.55 -6.33
CA THR A 147 6.21 -7.16 -5.05
C THR A 147 4.82 -7.80 -5.12
N ALA A 148 3.83 -7.11 -5.71
CA ALA A 148 2.49 -7.67 -5.90
C ALA A 148 2.49 -8.89 -6.84
N ALA A 149 3.24 -8.84 -7.94
CA ALA A 149 3.40 -9.98 -8.85
C ALA A 149 4.02 -11.19 -8.15
N ARG A 150 5.05 -10.94 -7.34
CA ARG A 150 5.72 -11.98 -6.54
C ARG A 150 4.79 -12.58 -5.49
N ALA A 151 4.03 -11.75 -4.79
CA ALA A 151 3.01 -12.19 -3.85
C ALA A 151 1.95 -13.06 -4.54
N ALA A 152 1.50 -12.69 -5.75
CA ALA A 152 0.57 -13.52 -6.52
C ALA A 152 1.19 -14.89 -6.88
N GLY A 153 2.48 -14.92 -7.24
CA GLY A 153 3.23 -16.15 -7.46
C GLY A 153 3.37 -17.04 -6.21
N LEU A 154 3.54 -16.43 -5.02
CA LEU A 154 3.52 -17.16 -3.74
C LEU A 154 2.13 -17.70 -3.44
N LEU A 155 1.08 -16.88 -3.56
CA LEU A 155 -0.30 -17.26 -3.29
C LEU A 155 -0.74 -18.45 -4.16
N ALA A 156 -0.38 -18.44 -5.45
CA ALA A 156 -0.70 -19.53 -6.38
C ALA A 156 -0.12 -20.90 -5.96
N LYS A 157 0.96 -20.90 -5.18
CA LYS A 157 1.58 -22.11 -4.60
C LYS A 157 1.04 -22.42 -3.21
N LEU A 158 0.85 -21.40 -2.38
CA LEU A 158 0.37 -21.53 -1.00
C LEU A 158 -1.08 -22.00 -0.93
N SER A 159 -1.96 -21.47 -1.78
CA SER A 159 -3.41 -21.72 -1.71
C SER A 159 -3.78 -23.20 -1.94
N PRO A 160 -3.29 -23.89 -2.98
CA PRO A 160 -3.58 -25.32 -3.17
C PRO A 160 -3.05 -26.21 -2.05
N GLU A 161 -1.87 -25.91 -1.51
CA GLU A 161 -1.24 -26.70 -0.44
C GLU A 161 -1.93 -26.51 0.92
N ASN A 162 -2.68 -25.42 1.09
CA ASN A 162 -3.29 -25.02 2.36
C ASN A 162 -4.79 -24.73 2.21
N ALA A 163 -5.50 -25.55 1.44
CA ALA A 163 -6.92 -25.37 1.12
C ALA A 163 -7.88 -25.34 2.33
N ALA A 164 -7.40 -25.74 3.52
CA ALA A 164 -8.17 -25.66 4.77
C ALA A 164 -8.10 -24.27 5.43
N VAL A 165 -7.20 -23.39 4.98
CA VAL A 165 -7.02 -22.03 5.49
C VAL A 165 -7.76 -21.07 4.58
N ASP A 166 -8.53 -20.16 5.17
CA ASP A 166 -9.19 -19.10 4.40
C ASP A 166 -8.19 -18.27 3.59
N GLU A 167 -8.43 -18.20 2.28
CA GLU A 167 -7.47 -17.67 1.32
C GLU A 167 -7.11 -16.21 1.60
N ILE A 168 -8.02 -15.44 2.19
CA ILE A 168 -7.79 -14.05 2.60
C ILE A 168 -6.53 -13.93 3.48
N HIS A 169 -6.34 -14.83 4.46
CA HIS A 169 -5.14 -14.83 5.31
C HIS A 169 -3.88 -15.17 4.49
N LEU A 170 -3.99 -16.11 3.55
CA LEU A 170 -2.90 -16.48 2.65
C LEU A 170 -2.49 -15.33 1.73
N ARG A 171 -3.42 -14.51 1.22
CA ARG A 171 -3.08 -13.32 0.40
C ARG A 171 -2.28 -12.31 1.19
N ALA A 172 -2.72 -12.03 2.42
CA ALA A 172 -1.97 -11.17 3.32
C ALA A 172 -0.58 -11.74 3.65
N ALA A 173 -0.41 -13.06 3.75
CA ALA A 173 0.88 -13.70 4.04
C ALA A 173 1.81 -13.63 2.83
N ALA A 174 1.28 -13.95 1.66
CA ALA A 174 2.00 -13.91 0.42
C ALA A 174 2.60 -12.52 0.17
N LEU A 175 1.87 -11.46 0.53
CA LEU A 175 2.37 -10.09 0.44
C LEU A 175 3.55 -9.83 1.40
N SER A 176 3.42 -10.16 2.69
CA SER A 176 4.52 -10.00 3.66
C SER A 176 5.77 -10.77 3.24
N LEU A 177 5.59 -12.02 2.82
CA LEU A 177 6.68 -12.90 2.40
C LEU A 177 7.34 -12.42 1.11
N ALA A 178 6.56 -11.81 0.20
CA ALA A 178 7.07 -11.17 -1.00
C ALA A 178 8.00 -10.00 -0.67
N THR A 179 7.67 -9.23 0.37
CA THR A 179 8.48 -8.11 0.86
C THR A 179 9.68 -8.58 1.69
N ALA A 180 9.49 -9.50 2.63
CA ALA A 180 10.51 -9.87 3.63
C ALA A 180 11.68 -10.65 3.03
N ARG A 181 11.44 -11.43 1.97
CA ARG A 181 12.45 -12.33 1.38
C ARG A 181 12.63 -12.11 -0.12
N PRO A 182 12.87 -10.88 -0.61
CA PRO A 182 12.71 -10.50 -2.01
C PRO A 182 13.63 -11.28 -2.98
N THR A 183 14.78 -11.74 -2.49
CA THR A 183 15.79 -12.48 -3.26
C THR A 183 15.59 -13.99 -3.27
N ASP A 184 14.75 -14.52 -2.40
CA ASP A 184 14.65 -15.96 -2.20
C ASP A 184 13.77 -16.59 -3.26
N ALA A 185 14.14 -17.82 -3.64
CA ALA A 185 13.32 -18.63 -4.53
C ALA A 185 11.95 -18.89 -3.89
N LEU A 186 10.89 -18.73 -4.69
CA LEU A 186 9.51 -18.88 -4.23
C LEU A 186 9.28 -20.24 -3.55
N GLU A 187 9.88 -21.30 -4.08
CA GLU A 187 9.80 -22.66 -3.54
C GLU A 187 10.35 -22.75 -2.11
N GLY A 188 11.46 -22.06 -1.83
CA GLY A 188 12.05 -22.04 -0.49
C GLY A 188 11.11 -21.35 0.50
N VAL A 189 10.53 -20.22 0.12
CA VAL A 189 9.58 -19.47 0.95
C VAL A 189 8.31 -20.28 1.22
N VAL A 190 7.75 -20.92 0.19
CA VAL A 190 6.55 -21.77 0.31
C VAL A 190 6.81 -22.96 1.24
N ARG A 191 7.93 -23.67 1.07
CA ARG A 191 8.31 -24.79 1.93
C ARG A 191 8.48 -24.36 3.39
N ASP A 192 9.15 -23.24 3.62
CA ASP A 192 9.40 -22.73 4.97
C ASP A 192 8.08 -22.32 5.64
N PHE A 193 7.18 -21.66 4.91
CA PHE A 193 5.84 -21.33 5.39
C PHE A 193 5.00 -22.57 5.69
N GLY A 194 4.95 -23.55 4.78
CA GLY A 194 4.20 -24.79 5.00
C GLY A 194 4.71 -25.59 6.20
N THR A 195 6.03 -25.61 6.41
CA THR A 195 6.67 -26.24 7.59
C THR A 195 6.20 -25.56 8.87
N ALA A 196 6.23 -24.22 8.91
CA ALA A 196 5.77 -23.47 10.07
C ALA A 196 4.28 -23.64 10.31
N LEU A 197 3.45 -23.54 9.27
CA LEU A 197 2.00 -23.66 9.36
C LEU A 197 1.56 -25.03 9.89
N SER A 198 2.21 -26.10 9.43
CA SER A 198 2.00 -27.45 9.95
C SER A 198 2.38 -27.57 11.43
N ALA A 199 3.52 -26.99 11.82
CA ALA A 199 4.01 -27.04 13.20
C ALA A 199 3.17 -26.23 14.20
N VAL A 200 2.53 -25.13 13.78
CA VAL A 200 1.68 -24.29 14.65
C VAL A 200 0.21 -24.71 14.67
N ARG A 201 -0.17 -25.72 13.85
CA ARG A 201 -1.56 -26.16 13.66
C ARG A 201 -2.31 -26.48 14.96
N THR A 202 -1.62 -27.08 15.94
CA THR A 202 -2.21 -27.47 17.23
C THR A 202 -2.01 -26.43 18.34
N ALA A 203 -1.23 -25.38 18.09
CA ALA A 203 -0.82 -24.42 19.11
C ALA A 203 -1.57 -23.08 19.03
N ALA A 204 -2.14 -22.75 17.87
CA ALA A 204 -2.89 -21.52 17.64
C ALA A 204 -4.42 -21.74 17.61
N PRO A 205 -5.21 -20.78 18.14
CA PRO A 205 -6.65 -20.94 18.37
C PRO A 205 -7.47 -21.02 17.08
N ASP A 206 -7.05 -20.33 16.03
CA ASP A 206 -7.73 -20.23 14.74
C ASP A 206 -6.74 -20.15 13.56
N ASP A 207 -7.28 -20.08 12.34
CA ASP A 207 -6.47 -20.02 11.13
C ASP A 207 -5.71 -18.70 10.98
N GLU A 208 -6.29 -17.59 11.47
CA GLU A 208 -5.62 -16.29 11.44
C GLU A 208 -4.31 -16.33 12.24
N ALA A 209 -4.39 -16.79 13.49
CA ALA A 209 -3.24 -16.94 14.37
C ALA A 209 -2.21 -17.94 13.81
N ARG A 210 -2.66 -19.05 13.21
CA ARG A 210 -1.77 -20.03 12.57
C ARG A 210 -0.98 -19.40 11.43
N VAL A 211 -1.65 -18.69 10.51
CA VAL A 211 -1.01 -18.04 9.38
C VAL A 211 -0.09 -16.91 9.86
N GLN A 212 -0.44 -16.20 10.93
CA GLN A 212 0.38 -15.14 11.52
C GLN A 212 1.70 -15.68 12.09
N LEU A 213 1.66 -16.76 12.88
CA LEU A 213 2.88 -17.39 13.37
C LEU A 213 3.71 -18.00 12.24
N ALA A 214 3.05 -18.64 11.26
CA ALA A 214 3.74 -19.22 10.11
C ALA A 214 4.44 -18.16 9.27
N GLU A 215 3.78 -17.04 9.01
CA GLU A 215 4.36 -15.88 8.32
C GLU A 215 5.54 -15.30 9.10
N ALA A 216 5.39 -15.09 10.41
CA ALA A 216 6.44 -14.50 11.23
C ALA A 216 7.70 -15.37 11.25
N TRP A 217 7.54 -16.70 11.33
CA TRP A 217 8.65 -17.63 11.24
C TRP A 217 9.25 -17.67 9.83
N ALA A 218 8.41 -17.80 8.79
CA ALA A 218 8.90 -17.95 7.42
C ALA A 218 9.58 -16.68 6.87
N SER A 219 9.26 -15.51 7.43
CA SER A 219 9.95 -14.24 7.16
C SER A 219 11.38 -14.23 7.72
N HIS A 220 11.61 -14.94 8.84
CA HIS A 220 12.92 -15.06 9.49
C HIS A 220 13.12 -16.50 10.02
N PRO A 221 13.49 -17.46 9.15
CA PRO A 221 13.62 -18.88 9.50
C PRO A 221 14.84 -19.18 10.39
N SER A 222 15.33 -18.19 11.14
CA SER A 222 16.40 -18.34 12.12
C SER A 222 15.84 -18.89 13.43
N GLY A 223 16.06 -20.18 13.67
CA GLY A 223 15.63 -20.88 14.89
C GLY A 223 14.54 -21.92 14.63
N ARG A 224 14.18 -22.68 15.66
CA ARG A 224 13.17 -23.73 15.53
C ARG A 224 11.78 -23.10 15.69
N VAL A 225 10.78 -23.64 14.98
CA VAL A 225 9.37 -23.23 15.18
C VAL A 225 8.95 -23.42 16.65
N ALA A 226 9.53 -24.41 17.34
CA ALA A 226 9.31 -24.62 18.78
C ALA A 226 9.67 -23.38 19.63
N ASP A 227 10.71 -22.63 19.24
CA ASP A 227 11.14 -21.45 19.99
C ASP A 227 10.11 -20.30 19.81
N LEU A 228 9.46 -20.20 18.63
CA LEU A 228 8.36 -19.25 18.41
C LEU A 228 7.11 -19.63 19.22
N LEU A 229 6.81 -20.93 19.31
CA LEU A 229 5.69 -21.43 20.11
C LEU A 229 5.91 -21.21 21.61
N GLU A 230 7.14 -21.37 22.09
CA GLU A 230 7.52 -21.03 23.47
C GLU A 230 7.33 -19.54 23.73
N LEU A 231 7.71 -18.69 22.77
CA LEU A 231 7.50 -17.25 22.83
C LEU A 231 6.00 -16.88 22.87
N ALA A 232 5.17 -17.56 22.08
CA ALA A 232 3.71 -17.38 22.10
C ALA A 232 3.09 -17.79 23.44
N ARG A 233 3.57 -18.90 24.04
CA ARG A 233 3.15 -19.30 25.39
C ARG A 233 3.56 -18.28 26.44
N LEU A 234 4.79 -17.77 26.37
CA LEU A 234 5.24 -16.71 27.26
C LEU A 234 4.36 -15.46 27.11
N ALA A 235 4.07 -15.03 25.89
CA ALA A 235 3.19 -13.89 25.61
C ALA A 235 1.77 -14.12 26.18
N ALA A 236 1.23 -15.34 26.11
CA ALA A 236 -0.08 -15.67 26.66
C ALA A 236 -0.14 -15.62 28.20
N THR A 237 0.99 -15.71 28.91
CA THR A 237 1.03 -15.54 30.38
C THR A 237 0.88 -14.08 30.82
N VAL A 238 1.07 -13.14 29.89
CA VAL A 238 1.18 -11.71 30.17
C VAL A 238 0.19 -10.87 29.38
N VAL A 239 -0.34 -11.39 28.28
CA VAL A 239 -1.39 -10.77 27.44
C VAL A 239 -2.69 -11.56 27.62
N PRO A 240 -3.80 -10.94 28.09
CA PRO A 240 -5.04 -11.64 28.42
C PRO A 240 -5.76 -12.27 27.23
N HIS A 241 -5.61 -11.70 26.02
CA HIS A 241 -6.28 -12.15 24.81
C HIS A 241 -5.33 -12.99 23.95
N ALA A 242 -5.81 -14.14 23.48
CA ALA A 242 -4.99 -15.09 22.72
C ALA A 242 -4.46 -14.50 21.40
N ASP A 243 -5.29 -13.75 20.69
CA ASP A 243 -4.94 -13.13 19.39
C ASP A 243 -3.85 -12.05 19.56
N ASP A 244 -3.93 -11.28 20.65
CA ASP A 244 -2.93 -10.29 21.00
C ASP A 244 -1.63 -10.94 21.46
N ALA A 245 -1.70 -12.06 22.19
CA ALA A 245 -0.52 -12.84 22.58
C ALA A 245 0.22 -13.40 21.36
N VAL A 246 -0.53 -13.90 20.37
CA VAL A 246 0.02 -14.38 19.09
C VAL A 246 0.70 -13.23 18.34
N SER A 247 0.00 -12.10 18.19
CA SER A 247 0.54 -10.91 17.54
C SER A 247 1.80 -10.37 18.22
N ALA A 248 1.79 -10.30 19.56
CA ALA A 248 2.93 -9.92 20.38
C ALA A 248 4.14 -10.84 20.18
N SER A 249 3.91 -12.15 20.12
CA SER A 249 5.00 -13.13 19.89
C SER A 249 5.57 -13.05 18.48
N ALA A 250 4.72 -12.84 17.46
CA ALA A 250 5.13 -12.66 16.08
C ALA A 250 5.97 -11.38 15.90
N ILE A 251 5.60 -10.28 16.56
CA ILE A 251 6.40 -9.05 16.61
C ILE A 251 7.75 -9.31 17.30
N ALA A 252 7.72 -9.91 18.50
CA ALA A 252 8.94 -10.19 19.25
C ALA A 252 9.89 -11.14 18.52
N TRP A 253 9.38 -12.10 17.73
CA TRP A 253 10.19 -13.05 16.96
C TRP A 253 11.22 -12.36 16.05
N GLY A 254 10.83 -11.23 15.44
CA GLY A 254 11.70 -10.39 14.61
C GLY A 254 12.92 -9.84 15.35
N GLU A 255 12.87 -9.73 16.68
CA GLU A 255 13.92 -9.12 17.51
C GLU A 255 15.12 -10.03 17.83
N GLY A 256 15.09 -11.29 17.36
CA GLY A 256 16.22 -12.21 17.51
C GLY A 256 16.63 -12.40 18.97
N GLY A 257 17.89 -12.11 19.32
CA GLY A 257 18.42 -12.33 20.69
C GLY A 257 17.75 -11.50 21.80
N GLU A 258 16.96 -10.48 21.47
CA GLU A 258 16.34 -9.58 22.45
C GLU A 258 14.85 -9.85 22.74
N ARG A 259 14.31 -10.92 22.14
CA ARG A 259 12.90 -11.35 22.23
C ARG A 259 12.29 -11.25 23.63
N GLU A 260 12.94 -11.84 24.64
CA GLU A 260 12.41 -11.85 26.02
C GLU A 260 12.42 -10.46 26.67
N ARG A 261 13.45 -9.66 26.39
CA ARG A 261 13.58 -8.30 26.93
C ARG A 261 12.47 -7.41 26.38
N VAL A 262 12.24 -7.49 25.06
CA VAL A 262 11.18 -6.73 24.38
C VAL A 262 9.81 -7.14 24.94
N LEU A 263 9.53 -8.45 25.04
CA LEU A 263 8.28 -8.95 25.64
C LEU A 263 8.04 -8.42 27.07
N ARG A 264 9.02 -8.53 27.97
CA ARG A 264 8.86 -8.04 29.36
C ARG A 264 8.66 -6.53 29.41
N SER A 265 9.39 -5.78 28.59
CA SER A 265 9.30 -4.31 28.55
C SER A 265 7.95 -3.85 28.01
N GLY A 266 7.48 -4.44 26.91
CA GLY A 266 6.18 -4.10 26.34
C GLY A 266 5.00 -4.49 27.25
N VAL A 267 5.12 -5.59 27.99
CA VAL A 267 4.12 -5.97 29.01
C VAL A 267 4.07 -4.97 30.16
N SER A 268 5.25 -4.50 30.63
CA SER A 268 5.34 -3.49 31.69
C SER A 268 4.68 -2.17 31.26
N LEU A 269 4.95 -1.73 30.04
CA LEU A 269 4.35 -0.53 29.45
C LEU A 269 2.84 -0.70 29.20
N ALA A 270 2.40 -1.88 28.72
CA ALA A 270 0.99 -2.16 28.48
C ALA A 270 0.18 -2.07 29.79
N LYS A 271 0.71 -2.60 30.89
CA LYS A 271 0.09 -2.45 32.23
C LYS A 271 -0.11 -0.99 32.64
N GLY A 272 0.76 -0.09 32.19
CA GLY A 272 0.65 1.36 32.44
C GLY A 272 -0.38 2.08 31.57
N TRP A 273 -0.77 1.53 30.41
CA TRP A 273 -1.62 2.21 29.41
C TRP A 273 -3.05 1.62 29.31
N GLY A 274 -3.34 0.50 29.98
CA GLY A 274 -4.67 -0.12 30.05
C GLY A 274 -4.63 -1.64 29.76
N PRO A 275 -5.72 -2.40 30.00
CA PRO A 275 -5.69 -3.85 29.89
C PRO A 275 -5.38 -4.34 28.46
N GLY A 276 -4.41 -5.25 28.35
CA GLY A 276 -4.27 -6.33 27.36
C GLY A 276 -4.12 -6.00 25.88
N GLU A 277 -5.07 -5.27 25.31
CA GLU A 277 -5.31 -5.15 23.86
C GLU A 277 -4.17 -4.42 23.12
N LEU A 278 -3.37 -3.61 23.81
CA LEU A 278 -2.30 -2.84 23.17
C LEU A 278 -0.95 -3.56 23.15
N ALA A 279 -0.84 -4.75 23.72
CA ALA A 279 0.44 -5.42 23.90
C ALA A 279 1.28 -5.51 22.60
N PRO A 280 0.73 -5.89 21.43
CA PRO A 280 1.47 -5.90 20.16
C PRO A 280 2.03 -4.51 19.80
N GLY A 281 1.23 -3.48 19.98
CA GLY A 281 1.58 -2.11 19.66
C GLY A 281 2.62 -1.52 20.62
N VAL A 282 2.45 -1.76 21.91
CA VAL A 282 3.39 -1.32 22.95
C VAL A 282 4.75 -2.01 22.79
N LEU A 283 4.77 -3.27 22.38
CA LEU A 283 6.01 -3.99 22.05
C LEU A 283 6.75 -3.36 20.88
N LEU A 284 6.01 -2.88 19.88
CA LEU A 284 6.53 -2.20 18.70
C LEU A 284 7.22 -0.88 19.08
N VAL A 285 6.65 -0.14 20.04
CA VAL A 285 7.26 1.10 20.57
C VAL A 285 8.43 0.81 21.50
N ALA A 286 8.34 -0.24 22.32
CA ALA A 286 9.40 -0.66 23.22
C ALA A 286 10.66 -1.16 22.47
N ALA A 287 10.48 -1.79 21.31
CA ALA A 287 11.57 -2.23 20.45
C ALA A 287 12.38 -1.05 19.86
N GLU A 288 11.73 0.10 19.63
CA GLU A 288 12.35 1.30 19.03
C GLU A 288 13.03 2.24 20.05
N GLY A 289 12.86 2.00 21.36
CA GLY A 289 13.52 2.74 22.45
C GLY A 289 12.58 3.59 23.34
N GLU A 290 13.00 3.79 24.61
CA GLU A 290 12.18 4.41 25.68
C GLU A 290 11.60 5.79 25.30
N GLY A 291 12.35 6.61 24.57
CA GLY A 291 11.91 7.97 24.19
C GLY A 291 10.71 8.04 23.23
N ARG A 292 10.36 6.95 22.52
CA ARG A 292 9.13 6.90 21.73
C ARG A 292 7.93 6.43 22.55
N ALA A 293 8.15 5.62 23.59
CA ALA A 293 7.09 5.17 24.50
C ALA A 293 6.44 6.35 25.23
N ASP A 294 7.25 7.33 25.63
CA ASP A 294 6.79 8.55 26.30
C ASP A 294 5.86 9.43 25.44
N ARG A 295 5.83 9.22 24.11
CA ARG A 295 4.93 9.96 23.20
C ARG A 295 3.49 9.45 23.28
N VAL A 296 3.27 8.18 23.62
CA VAL A 296 1.93 7.57 23.59
C VAL A 296 0.97 8.23 24.58
N PRO A 297 1.31 8.45 25.87
CA PRO A 297 0.44 9.15 26.81
C PRO A 297 0.06 10.57 26.37
N ASN A 298 0.95 11.26 25.64
CA ASN A 298 0.71 12.61 25.14
C ASN A 298 -0.22 12.64 23.91
N LEU A 299 -0.20 11.59 23.10
CA LEU A 299 -1.04 11.46 21.91
C LEU A 299 -2.47 10.98 22.23
N LEU A 300 -2.62 10.15 23.28
CA LEU A 300 -3.89 9.52 23.65
C LEU A 300 -5.05 10.51 23.89
N PRO A 301 -4.92 11.59 24.67
CA PRO A 301 -6.02 12.53 24.90
C PRO A 301 -6.50 13.19 23.60
N SER A 302 -5.55 13.59 22.75
CA SER A 302 -5.84 14.20 21.45
C SER A 302 -6.54 13.22 20.51
N LEU A 303 -6.12 11.96 20.50
CA LEU A 303 -6.75 10.92 19.69
C LEU A 303 -8.14 10.51 20.19
N ALA A 304 -8.33 10.42 21.51
CA ALA A 304 -9.64 10.13 22.10
C ALA A 304 -10.69 11.20 21.75
N SER A 305 -10.27 12.43 21.43
CA SER A 305 -11.17 13.51 20.99
C SER A 305 -11.64 13.37 19.54
N VAL A 306 -10.89 12.64 18.71
CA VAL A 306 -11.20 12.47 17.28
C VAL A 306 -11.64 11.05 16.94
N GLU A 307 -11.21 10.05 17.71
CA GLU A 307 -11.53 8.63 17.55
C GLU A 307 -12.40 8.15 18.73
N PRO A 308 -13.72 7.95 18.52
CA PRO A 308 -14.62 7.49 19.57
C PRO A 308 -14.34 6.04 20.03
N ASP A 309 -13.79 5.18 19.16
CA ASP A 309 -13.38 3.83 19.56
C ASP A 309 -12.07 3.91 20.36
N ALA A 310 -12.18 3.74 21.67
CA ALA A 310 -11.04 3.82 22.59
C ALA A 310 -9.91 2.83 22.22
N SER A 311 -10.24 1.66 21.68
CA SER A 311 -9.23 0.70 21.23
C SER A 311 -8.51 1.24 19.99
N ALA A 312 -9.27 1.69 18.97
CA ALA A 312 -8.70 2.31 17.78
C ALA A 312 -7.88 3.58 18.07
N ALA A 313 -8.28 4.41 19.03
CA ALA A 313 -7.56 5.60 19.45
C ALA A 313 -6.19 5.26 20.04
N ARG A 314 -6.13 4.22 20.87
CA ARG A 314 -4.89 3.72 21.47
C ARG A 314 -3.97 3.10 20.43
N TRP A 315 -4.53 2.34 19.49
CA TRP A 315 -3.81 1.78 18.35
C TRP A 315 -3.19 2.87 17.47
N ALA A 316 -3.96 3.91 17.14
CA ALA A 316 -3.45 5.07 16.44
C ALA A 316 -2.34 5.76 17.25
N ALA A 317 -2.48 5.90 18.57
CA ALA A 317 -1.49 6.57 19.42
C ALA A 317 -0.13 5.87 19.37
N VAL A 318 -0.16 4.54 19.42
CA VAL A 318 1.03 3.70 19.28
C VAL A 318 1.70 3.91 17.91
N LEU A 319 0.94 3.82 16.82
CA LEU A 319 1.50 3.98 15.48
C LEU A 319 2.03 5.40 15.24
N LEU A 320 1.32 6.42 15.73
CA LEU A 320 1.77 7.81 15.61
C LEU A 320 3.00 8.11 16.48
N ALA A 321 3.17 7.43 17.62
CA ALA A 321 4.39 7.54 18.42
C ALA A 321 5.63 7.01 17.68
N LEU A 322 5.42 6.08 16.75
CA LEU A 322 6.44 5.53 15.88
C LEU A 322 6.73 6.41 14.66
N SER A 323 5.82 7.29 14.27
CA SER A 323 6.01 8.19 13.13
C SER A 323 7.29 9.03 13.30
N PRO A 324 8.07 9.24 12.23
CA PRO A 324 9.24 10.11 12.28
C PRO A 324 8.86 11.59 12.43
N ALA A 325 7.60 11.96 12.15
CA ALA A 325 7.10 13.32 12.26
C ALA A 325 6.90 13.75 13.72
N GLU A 326 6.88 15.07 13.94
CA GLU A 326 6.50 15.64 15.24
C GLU A 326 5.05 15.25 15.59
N PRO A 327 4.73 14.98 16.87
CA PRO A 327 3.42 14.45 17.29
C PRO A 327 2.21 15.25 16.75
N ALA A 328 2.29 16.59 16.73
CA ALA A 328 1.23 17.45 16.23
C ALA A 328 1.01 17.31 14.71
N LEU A 329 2.10 17.18 13.94
CA LEU A 329 2.03 16.95 12.50
C LEU A 329 1.52 15.55 12.18
N ALA A 330 2.00 14.53 12.91
CA ALA A 330 1.53 13.16 12.78
C ALA A 330 0.01 13.06 13.05
N LEU A 331 -0.48 13.71 14.11
CA LEU A 331 -1.91 13.77 14.41
C LEU A 331 -2.71 14.48 13.30
N THR A 332 -2.20 15.59 12.78
CA THR A 332 -2.87 16.33 11.69
C THR A 332 -2.97 15.46 10.43
N ARG A 333 -1.87 14.81 10.03
CA ARG A 333 -1.85 13.89 8.89
C ARG A 333 -2.81 12.71 9.11
N PHE A 334 -2.82 12.14 10.31
CA PHE A 334 -3.76 11.08 10.68
C PHE A 334 -5.21 11.51 10.49
N GLN A 335 -5.60 12.68 11.01
CA GLN A 335 -6.97 13.18 10.87
C GLN A 335 -7.36 13.38 9.40
N GLN A 336 -6.46 13.91 8.57
CA GLN A 336 -6.70 14.09 7.13
C GLN A 336 -6.86 12.75 6.39
N VAL A 337 -5.93 11.82 6.61
CA VAL A 337 -5.95 10.50 5.97
C VAL A 337 -7.18 9.71 6.43
N ARG A 338 -7.47 9.70 7.74
CA ARG A 338 -8.65 9.04 8.30
C ARG A 338 -9.95 9.65 7.77
N GLY A 339 -10.06 10.97 7.71
CA GLY A 339 -11.24 11.65 7.17
C GLY A 339 -11.47 11.39 5.68
N TRP A 340 -10.40 11.10 4.93
CA TRP A 340 -10.55 10.61 3.56
C TRP A 340 -10.98 9.15 3.51
N LEU A 341 -10.31 8.29 4.29
CA LEU A 341 -10.60 6.86 4.33
C LEU A 341 -12.02 6.59 4.83
N SER A 342 -12.56 7.38 5.76
CA SER A 342 -13.91 7.23 6.30
C SER A 342 -15.03 7.28 5.24
N ARG A 343 -14.72 7.70 4.00
CA ARG A 343 -15.62 7.60 2.84
C ARG A 343 -15.90 6.15 2.41
N PHE A 344 -15.02 5.22 2.75
CA PHE A 344 -15.13 3.79 2.41
C PHE A 344 -15.75 2.97 3.54
N GLY A 345 -15.95 3.56 4.73
CA GLY A 345 -16.56 2.92 5.90
C GLY A 345 -16.43 3.81 7.13
N THR A 346 -17.40 3.76 8.04
CA THR A 346 -17.40 4.58 9.27
C THR A 346 -16.47 4.05 10.35
N ASP A 347 -16.20 2.74 10.34
CA ASP A 347 -15.49 2.05 11.41
C ASP A 347 -14.20 1.39 10.91
N GLY A 348 -13.13 1.47 11.70
CA GLY A 348 -11.91 0.67 11.50
C GLY A 348 -10.85 1.21 10.55
N LEU A 349 -11.01 2.43 10.06
CA LEU A 349 -10.04 3.05 9.15
C LEU A 349 -8.96 3.88 9.85
N SER A 350 -8.95 3.85 11.17
CA SER A 350 -7.96 4.54 12.01
C SER A 350 -6.62 3.83 12.06
N ALA A 351 -6.62 2.49 12.16
CA ALA A 351 -5.38 1.73 12.03
C ALA A 351 -4.73 1.89 10.64
N PRO A 352 -5.46 1.76 9.51
CA PRO A 352 -4.92 2.07 8.19
C PRO A 352 -4.41 3.51 8.06
N ALA A 353 -5.16 4.49 8.57
CA ALA A 353 -4.72 5.89 8.54
C ALA A 353 -3.41 6.09 9.33
N ALA A 354 -3.31 5.53 10.53
CA ALA A 354 -2.13 5.67 11.36
C ALA A 354 -0.92 4.90 10.79
N MET A 355 -1.15 3.75 10.12
CA MET A 355 -0.10 3.03 9.39
C MET A 355 0.44 3.84 8.21
N LEU A 356 -0.43 4.53 7.47
CA LEU A 356 0.01 5.40 6.37
C LEU A 356 0.82 6.60 6.89
N VAL A 357 0.53 7.11 8.08
CA VAL A 357 1.30 8.21 8.70
C VAL A 357 2.69 7.77 9.18
N LEU A 358 2.98 6.47 9.20
CA LEU A 358 4.37 6.00 9.36
C LEU A 358 5.24 6.42 8.18
N LEU A 359 4.64 6.61 7.00
CA LEU A 359 5.30 7.07 5.80
C LEU A 359 5.39 8.60 5.88
N ASP A 360 6.60 9.16 5.91
CA ASP A 360 6.82 10.60 5.99
C ASP A 360 6.50 11.32 4.67
N ALA A 361 5.21 11.42 4.37
CA ALA A 361 4.65 12.20 3.27
C ALA A 361 3.38 12.90 3.72
N ASP A 362 2.96 13.92 2.96
CA ASP A 362 1.72 14.63 3.22
C ASP A 362 0.50 13.80 2.80
N ALA A 363 -0.66 14.07 3.40
CA ALA A 363 -1.87 13.27 3.16
C ALA A 363 -2.24 13.12 1.67
N PRO A 364 -2.18 14.16 0.82
CA PRO A 364 -2.47 14.00 -0.62
C PRO A 364 -1.51 13.05 -1.33
N GLU A 365 -0.22 13.10 -0.99
CA GLU A 365 0.80 12.18 -1.52
C GLU A 365 0.53 10.75 -1.07
N LEU A 366 0.28 10.53 0.23
CA LEU A 366 -0.02 9.21 0.79
C LEU A 366 -1.24 8.57 0.14
N LEU A 367 -2.28 9.35 -0.14
CA LEU A 367 -3.51 8.87 -0.77
C LEU A 367 -3.31 8.51 -2.24
N ASP A 368 -2.47 9.27 -2.97
CA ASP A 368 -2.11 8.92 -4.34
C ASP A 368 -1.18 7.69 -4.40
N ASP A 369 -0.22 7.58 -3.48
CA ASP A 369 0.62 6.38 -3.34
C ASP A 369 -0.22 5.15 -3.00
N LEU A 370 -1.22 5.30 -2.12
CA LEU A 370 -2.16 4.22 -1.79
C LEU A 370 -2.96 3.79 -3.02
N ARG A 371 -3.41 4.74 -3.84
CA ARG A 371 -4.07 4.44 -5.12
C ARG A 371 -3.17 3.61 -6.03
N LEU A 372 -1.87 3.93 -6.12
CA LEU A 372 -0.91 3.16 -6.91
C LEU A 372 -0.72 1.75 -6.35
N ALA A 373 -0.56 1.61 -5.03
CA ALA A 373 -0.41 0.32 -4.37
C ALA A 373 -1.66 -0.56 -4.53
N SER A 374 -2.85 -0.01 -4.27
CA SER A 374 -4.13 -0.68 -4.52
C SER A 374 -4.33 -1.04 -6.00
N ASN A 375 -3.80 -0.25 -6.94
CA ASN A 375 -3.83 -0.62 -8.35
C ASN A 375 -2.90 -1.80 -8.67
N ALA A 376 -1.73 -1.89 -8.03
CA ALA A 376 -0.83 -3.03 -8.17
C ALA A 376 -1.46 -4.32 -7.62
N VAL A 377 -2.05 -4.27 -6.42
CA VAL A 377 -2.80 -5.39 -5.80
C VAL A 377 -3.90 -5.90 -6.74
N ARG A 378 -4.72 -4.98 -7.27
CA ARG A 378 -5.79 -5.31 -8.22
C ARG A 378 -5.27 -5.90 -9.52
N THR A 379 -4.24 -5.28 -10.13
CA THR A 379 -3.64 -5.74 -11.39
C THR A 379 -3.16 -7.19 -11.30
N HIS A 380 -2.56 -7.55 -10.16
CA HIS A 380 -2.04 -8.90 -9.89
C HIS A 380 -3.06 -9.83 -9.21
N LYS A 381 -4.35 -9.45 -9.18
CA LYS A 381 -5.47 -10.27 -8.69
C LYS A 381 -5.29 -10.78 -7.24
N LEU A 382 -4.69 -9.95 -6.39
CA LEU A 382 -4.44 -10.28 -4.98
C LEU A 382 -5.63 -10.02 -4.04
N SER A 383 -6.73 -9.47 -4.54
CA SER A 383 -7.90 -9.11 -3.73
C SER A 383 -9.20 -9.48 -4.45
N LEU A 384 -10.22 -9.87 -3.69
CA LEU A 384 -11.56 -10.17 -4.21
C LEU A 384 -12.57 -9.04 -3.97
N SER A 385 -12.30 -8.12 -3.04
CA SER A 385 -13.20 -7.00 -2.72
C SER A 385 -12.46 -5.65 -2.69
N ALA A 386 -13.23 -4.56 -2.76
CA ALA A 386 -12.67 -3.21 -2.67
C ALA A 386 -11.98 -2.94 -1.33
N LEU A 387 -12.56 -3.42 -0.23
CA LEU A 387 -12.00 -3.22 1.12
C LEU A 387 -10.75 -4.09 1.33
N GLU A 388 -10.74 -5.33 0.84
CA GLU A 388 -9.54 -6.17 0.82
C GLU A 388 -8.44 -5.54 -0.03
N ASN A 389 -8.78 -4.97 -1.19
CA ASN A 389 -7.83 -4.26 -2.06
C ASN A 389 -7.24 -3.01 -1.38
N LEU A 390 -8.05 -2.29 -0.60
CA LEU A 390 -7.59 -1.15 0.19
C LEU A 390 -6.67 -1.62 1.31
N ALA A 391 -7.07 -2.65 2.06
CA ALA A 391 -6.28 -3.22 3.15
C ALA A 391 -4.91 -3.74 2.66
N LEU A 392 -4.90 -4.54 1.59
CA LEU A 392 -3.67 -5.05 0.98
C LEU A 392 -2.87 -3.92 0.31
N GLY A 393 -3.53 -2.88 -0.22
CA GLY A 393 -2.87 -1.69 -0.74
C GLY A 393 -2.11 -0.93 0.35
N VAL A 394 -2.72 -0.72 1.52
CA VAL A 394 -2.06 -0.13 2.70
C VAL A 394 -0.89 -0.99 3.13
N LYS A 395 -1.08 -2.31 3.22
CA LYS A 395 0.00 -3.25 3.59
C LYS A 395 1.18 -3.15 2.62
N LEU A 396 0.92 -3.28 1.31
CA LEU A 396 1.94 -3.20 0.27
C LEU A 396 2.68 -1.87 0.31
N LEU A 397 1.95 -0.76 0.42
CA LEU A 397 2.56 0.56 0.45
C LEU A 397 3.46 0.74 1.66
N VAL A 398 2.98 0.33 2.85
CA VAL A 398 3.73 0.46 4.09
C VAL A 398 4.96 -0.46 4.08
N GLU A 399 4.81 -1.70 3.62
CA GLU A 399 5.90 -2.66 3.51
C GLU A 399 6.96 -2.26 2.48
N VAL A 400 6.57 -1.77 1.30
CA VAL A 400 7.51 -1.26 0.29
C VAL A 400 8.15 0.05 0.75
N GLY A 401 7.40 0.91 1.44
CA GLY A 401 7.87 2.16 2.03
C GLY A 401 8.94 1.92 3.10
N LEU A 402 8.69 1.01 4.04
CA LEU A 402 9.62 0.65 5.12
C LEU A 402 10.74 -0.30 4.66
N GLY A 403 10.47 -1.18 3.69
CA GLY A 403 11.45 -2.15 3.16
C GLY A 403 12.63 -1.54 2.41
N ARG A 404 12.54 -0.28 1.97
CA ARG A 404 13.64 0.51 1.38
C ARG A 404 14.86 0.66 2.30
N LEU A 405 14.74 0.30 3.58
CA LEU A 405 15.74 0.47 4.63
C LEU A 405 16.49 -0.81 4.97
N ALA A 406 15.96 -1.95 4.54
CA ALA A 406 16.29 -3.23 5.14
C ALA A 406 17.42 -4.00 4.44
N VAL A 407 18.08 -3.44 3.41
CA VAL A 407 19.19 -4.11 2.72
C VAL A 407 20.44 -4.06 3.61
N PRO A 408 20.85 -5.16 4.26
CA PRO A 408 22.08 -5.21 5.02
C PRO A 408 23.17 -5.60 4.04
N VAL A 409 23.93 -4.64 3.54
CA VAL A 409 25.14 -4.97 2.77
C VAL A 409 26.22 -5.38 3.77
N GLY A 410 26.44 -6.68 3.91
CA GLY A 410 27.51 -7.23 4.71
C GLY A 410 28.87 -6.71 4.24
N GLY A 411 29.58 -5.98 5.11
CA GLY A 411 31.04 -5.84 5.18
C GLY A 411 31.78 -5.15 4.01
N ALA A 412 31.19 -5.05 2.82
CA ALA A 412 31.72 -4.29 1.72
C ALA A 412 30.81 -3.09 1.52
N SER A 413 31.36 -1.88 1.56
CA SER A 413 30.69 -0.71 1.01
C SER A 413 30.47 -0.97 -0.47
N VAL A 414 29.36 -1.61 -0.82
CA VAL A 414 28.81 -1.49 -2.17
C VAL A 414 28.54 0.00 -2.29
N PRO A 415 29.21 0.73 -3.21
CA PRO A 415 28.72 2.04 -3.57
C PRO A 415 27.39 1.75 -4.23
N LEU A 416 26.32 1.77 -3.42
CA LEU A 416 24.99 1.89 -3.97
C LEU A 416 25.05 3.21 -4.72
N GLY A 417 25.21 3.12 -6.04
CA GLY A 417 24.87 4.18 -6.99
C GLY A 417 23.37 4.46 -6.97
N LEU A 418 22.72 4.36 -5.79
CA LEU A 418 21.52 5.08 -5.46
C LEU A 418 21.98 6.50 -5.19
N ASP A 419 22.08 7.22 -6.31
CA ASP A 419 22.23 8.66 -6.40
C ASP A 419 21.40 9.32 -5.30
N ALA A 420 21.95 10.34 -4.61
CA ALA A 420 21.30 10.98 -3.45
C ALA A 420 19.82 11.36 -3.71
N ALA A 421 19.49 11.60 -4.98
CA ALA A 421 18.16 11.61 -5.58
C ALA A 421 17.17 10.52 -5.10
N ALA A 422 17.56 9.24 -5.12
CA ALA A 422 16.71 8.12 -4.73
C ALA A 422 16.47 8.07 -3.21
N ALA A 423 17.41 8.58 -2.42
CA ALA A 423 17.27 8.74 -0.98
C ALA A 423 16.41 9.96 -0.59
N MET A 424 16.26 10.95 -1.47
CA MET A 424 15.39 12.13 -1.26
C MET A 424 13.94 11.89 -1.72
N VAL A 425 13.73 11.03 -2.72
CA VAL A 425 12.39 10.55 -3.12
C VAL A 425 11.94 9.37 -2.25
N ALA A 426 12.86 8.65 -1.61
CA ALA A 426 12.52 7.79 -0.49
C ALA A 426 12.05 8.67 0.67
N LEU A 427 10.84 8.38 1.17
CA LEU A 427 10.38 8.84 2.49
C LEU A 427 11.58 8.74 3.46
N PRO A 428 11.93 9.78 4.23
CA PRO A 428 13.05 9.75 5.18
C PRO A 428 12.72 8.81 6.35
N LEU A 429 12.66 7.53 6.03
CA LEU A 429 12.43 6.43 6.94
C LEU A 429 13.76 5.81 7.36
N SER A 430 14.92 6.43 7.06
CA SER A 430 16.30 6.01 7.38
C SER A 430 16.57 5.68 8.87
N ARG A 431 15.53 5.66 9.70
CA ARG A 431 15.53 5.42 11.14
C ARG A 431 14.85 4.11 11.57
N PHE A 432 14.21 3.35 10.68
CA PHE A 432 13.51 2.11 11.07
C PHE A 432 14.33 0.85 10.75
N PRO A 433 14.60 -0.02 11.73
CA PRO A 433 15.24 -1.32 11.51
C PRO A 433 14.42 -2.23 10.59
N PRO A 434 15.03 -3.18 9.85
CA PRO A 434 14.33 -4.22 9.07
C PRO A 434 13.18 -4.93 9.82
N ARG A 435 13.33 -5.07 11.13
CA ARG A 435 12.40 -5.74 12.06
C ARG A 435 11.10 -4.96 12.25
N PHE A 436 11.14 -3.64 12.08
CA PHE A 436 9.98 -2.76 12.13
C PHE A 436 8.96 -3.11 11.05
N THR A 437 9.40 -3.48 9.84
CA THR A 437 8.51 -3.88 8.74
C THR A 437 7.71 -5.14 9.08
N GLN A 438 8.32 -6.13 9.72
CA GLN A 438 7.63 -7.34 10.17
C GLN A 438 6.62 -7.03 11.27
N ALA A 439 6.99 -6.15 12.19
CA ALA A 439 6.11 -5.78 13.28
C ALA A 439 4.86 -5.05 12.75
N VAL A 440 5.04 -4.18 11.74
CA VAL A 440 3.96 -3.48 11.06
C VAL A 440 3.10 -4.42 10.19
N ALA A 441 3.70 -5.42 9.53
CA ALA A 441 2.98 -6.46 8.79
C ALA A 441 2.11 -7.33 9.72
N THR A 442 2.65 -7.67 10.89
CA THR A 442 1.96 -8.42 11.95
C THR A 442 0.82 -7.60 12.55
N TYR A 443 1.06 -6.31 12.75
CA TYR A 443 0.08 -5.34 13.23
C TYR A 443 -1.07 -5.11 12.25
N HIS A 444 -0.78 -5.02 10.95
CA HIS A 444 -1.79 -4.91 9.89
C HIS A 444 -2.83 -6.01 10.00
N ARG A 445 -2.38 -7.23 10.30
CA ARG A 445 -3.28 -8.38 10.46
C ARG A 445 -4.23 -8.22 11.62
N ALA A 446 -3.69 -7.96 12.81
CA ALA A 446 -4.46 -7.82 14.04
C ALA A 446 -5.52 -6.71 13.98
N THR A 447 -5.38 -5.73 13.07
CA THR A 447 -6.24 -4.56 13.02
C THR A 447 -7.07 -4.45 11.75
N ILE A 448 -6.43 -4.38 10.57
CA ILE A 448 -7.09 -4.06 9.30
C ILE A 448 -7.67 -5.32 8.70
N HIS A 449 -6.82 -6.33 8.51
CA HIS A 449 -7.20 -7.62 7.94
C HIS A 449 -8.35 -8.26 8.72
N HIS A 450 -8.22 -8.29 10.04
CA HIS A 450 -9.22 -8.83 10.94
C HIS A 450 -10.59 -8.16 10.80
N ARG A 451 -10.62 -6.83 10.65
CA ARG A 451 -11.86 -6.08 10.40
C ARG A 451 -12.45 -6.37 9.02
N VAL A 452 -11.63 -6.58 7.98
CA VAL A 452 -12.13 -7.01 6.66
C VAL A 452 -12.76 -8.40 6.72
N VAL A 453 -12.16 -9.32 7.47
CA VAL A 453 -12.65 -10.70 7.65
C VAL A 453 -13.97 -10.74 8.44
N ARG A 454 -14.09 -9.96 9.52
CA ARG A 454 -15.25 -9.99 10.44
C ARG A 454 -16.42 -9.09 10.04
N HIS A 455 -16.31 -8.27 8.99
CA HIS A 455 -17.42 -7.41 8.58
C HIS A 455 -18.49 -8.25 7.86
N ASP A 456 -19.68 -8.39 8.47
CA ASP A 456 -20.78 -9.25 8.00
C ASP A 456 -21.24 -8.99 6.54
N TRP A 457 -20.95 -7.80 5.99
CA TRP A 457 -21.33 -7.41 4.63
C TRP A 457 -20.29 -7.81 3.57
N HIS A 458 -19.16 -8.39 3.98
CA HIS A 458 -17.98 -8.58 3.13
C HIS A 458 -17.51 -10.03 3.01
N HIS A 459 -18.26 -11.01 3.55
CA HIS A 459 -18.14 -12.37 3.08
C HIS A 459 -18.54 -12.41 1.60
N PRO A 460 -17.62 -12.68 0.64
CA PRO A 460 -18.08 -13.11 -0.66
C PRO A 460 -18.81 -14.44 -0.42
N VAL A 461 -20.12 -14.46 -0.67
CA VAL A 461 -20.91 -15.68 -0.81
C VAL A 461 -20.48 -16.37 -2.11
N HIS A 462 -19.20 -16.69 -2.27
CA HIS A 462 -18.66 -17.46 -3.38
C HIS A 462 -17.62 -18.44 -2.84
N THR A 463 -18.18 -19.50 -2.26
CA THR A 463 -17.54 -20.81 -2.12
C THR A 463 -16.81 -21.21 -3.41
N HIS A 464 -15.48 -21.31 -3.34
CA HIS A 464 -14.51 -22.15 -4.08
C HIS A 464 -14.84 -22.80 -5.45
N ARG A 465 -15.72 -22.28 -6.31
CA ARG A 465 -16.05 -22.93 -7.59
C ARG A 465 -16.02 -22.08 -8.85
N VAL A 466 -15.57 -20.82 -8.80
CA VAL A 466 -15.56 -19.95 -9.99
C VAL A 466 -14.16 -19.40 -10.28
N TYR A 467 -13.21 -20.30 -10.50
CA TYR A 467 -12.04 -20.03 -11.34
C TYR A 467 -11.70 -21.31 -12.09
N GLY A 468 -12.39 -21.49 -13.22
CA GLY A 468 -12.09 -22.42 -14.30
C GLY A 468 -12.15 -21.66 -15.60
#